data_AF-A0A1F3E7Y9-F1
#
_entry.id   AF-A0A1F3E7Y9-F1
#
_cell.length_a   1.000
_cell.length_b   1.000
_cell.length_c   1.000
_cell.angle_alpha   90.00
_cell.angle_beta   90.00
_cell.angle_gamma   90.00
#
_symmetry.space_group_name_H-M   'P 1'
#
loop_
_entity.id
_entity.type
_entity.pdbx_description
1 polymer ?
#
loop_
_entity_poly.entity_id
_entity_poly.type
_entity_poly.pdbx_seq_one_letter_code
_entity_poly.pdbx_strand_id
1 'polypeptide(L)'
;MLITTADEIRNYIPISVSATIDKVLPFIDVAENKYLKEILGLDFITDLNVYNVQSAQEEPLMDKVLGMCKRAICYLAYFEGFELLNIKITDAGFHRVEYDADKSLFGYQERNIKDYFATTGYNALEDILEYMEANVDESVFSKWADSDEYQEQRQYFIKSSKEFTKIYKPLKGSRLVYLNILSSLKLAEDFNIKPVLGTELFDTMKELVLDGDIDETENSDYKKLLPYINNALAYFTIAKAAGTLGANFTDKGLFFTSFLASGYKDKDERSDGEKTKAIVNSATETAIKYTEALQTYLDDNIDNLPEYADFIGDDDTTFNPSFDNTDRKIIIT
;
A
#
# COMPACT_ATOMS: atom_id res chain seq x y z
N MET A 1 -16.02 14.70 12.17
CA MET A 1 -14.66 15.19 12.29
C MET A 1 -14.07 14.70 13.59
N LEU A 2 -13.04 13.86 13.49
CA LEU A 2 -12.49 13.12 14.63
C LEU A 2 -11.57 13.99 15.50
N ILE A 3 -10.97 15.04 14.94
CA ILE A 3 -10.10 15.98 15.66
C ILE A 3 -10.77 17.34 15.67
N THR A 4 -10.93 17.92 16.86
CA THR A 4 -11.63 19.21 17.04
C THR A 4 -10.81 20.24 17.82
N THR A 5 -9.73 19.82 18.48
CA THR A 5 -8.91 20.71 19.32
C THR A 5 -7.42 20.65 18.97
N ALA A 6 -6.70 21.75 19.23
CA ALA A 6 -5.25 21.79 19.06
C ALA A 6 -4.51 20.89 20.08
N ASP A 7 -5.12 20.62 21.24
CA ASP A 7 -4.58 19.74 22.27
C ASP A 7 -4.49 18.29 21.76
N GLU A 8 -5.50 17.82 21.02
CA GLU A 8 -5.48 16.50 20.40
C GLU A 8 -4.34 16.35 19.38
N ILE A 9 -4.02 17.41 18.62
CA ILE A 9 -2.89 17.41 17.69
C ILE A 9 -1.56 17.32 18.45
N ARG A 10 -1.45 18.02 19.58
CA ARG A 10 -0.24 18.03 20.43
C ARG A 10 0.13 16.66 20.99
N ASN A 11 -0.82 15.73 21.07
CA ASN A 11 -0.54 14.34 21.46
C ASN A 11 0.30 13.59 20.42
N TYR A 12 0.33 14.05 19.16
CA TYR A 12 0.99 13.35 18.05
C TYR A 12 2.09 14.15 17.35
N ILE A 13 1.94 15.48 17.29
CA ILE A 13 2.89 16.39 16.65
C ILE A 13 3.25 17.50 17.64
N PRO A 14 4.55 17.77 17.90
CA PRO A 14 4.98 18.77 18.87
C PRO A 14 4.82 20.20 18.34
N ILE A 15 3.58 20.68 18.28
CA ILE A 15 3.24 22.05 17.89
C ILE A 15 3.29 22.98 19.11
N SER A 16 3.45 24.29 18.87
CA SER A 16 3.48 25.27 19.96
C SER A 16 2.15 25.30 20.73
N VAL A 17 2.21 25.65 22.02
CA VAL A 17 1.01 25.85 22.85
C VAL A 17 0.12 26.97 22.28
N SER A 18 0.72 27.94 21.60
CA SER A 18 0.03 29.07 20.95
C SER A 18 -0.60 28.73 19.60
N ALA A 19 -0.36 27.54 19.04
CA ALA A 19 -0.91 27.15 17.75
C ALA A 19 -2.43 26.96 17.84
N THR A 20 -3.16 27.58 16.91
CA THR A 20 -4.61 27.39 16.77
C THR A 20 -4.92 26.33 15.73
N ILE A 21 -6.02 25.60 15.93
CA ILE A 21 -6.46 24.55 14.99
C ILE A 21 -7.00 25.13 13.68
N ASP A 22 -7.49 26.38 13.69
CA ASP A 22 -8.23 27.00 12.56
C ASP A 22 -7.51 26.89 11.22
N LYS A 23 -6.18 27.03 11.21
CA LYS A 23 -5.38 26.94 9.98
C LYS A 23 -5.23 25.52 9.45
N VAL A 24 -5.31 24.53 10.33
CA VAL A 24 -5.10 23.11 10.02
C VAL A 24 -6.43 22.41 9.75
N LEU A 25 -7.54 22.94 10.28
CA LEU A 25 -8.88 22.36 10.20
C LEU A 25 -9.33 21.99 8.76
N PRO A 26 -9.10 22.82 7.72
CA PRO A 26 -9.43 22.42 6.35
C PRO A 26 -8.66 21.18 5.89
N PHE A 27 -7.40 21.03 6.32
CA PHE A 27 -6.56 19.89 5.96
C PHE A 27 -6.88 18.64 6.79
N ILE A 28 -7.41 18.82 8.01
CA ILE A 28 -7.98 17.73 8.82
C ILE A 28 -9.18 17.13 8.11
N ASP A 29 -10.10 17.98 7.63
CA ASP A 29 -11.27 17.52 6.87
C ASP A 29 -10.85 16.81 5.57
N VAL A 30 -9.91 17.40 4.81
CA VAL A 30 -9.35 16.73 3.62
C VAL A 30 -8.73 15.37 3.98
N ALA A 31 -7.93 15.29 5.05
CA ALA A 31 -7.29 14.04 5.43
C ALA A 31 -8.29 12.96 5.89
N GLU A 32 -9.31 13.33 6.66
CA GLU A 32 -10.37 12.40 7.07
C GLU A 32 -11.14 11.87 5.85
N ASN A 33 -11.55 12.76 4.94
CA ASN A 33 -12.31 12.38 3.76
C ASN A 33 -11.50 11.60 2.72
N LYS A 34 -10.28 12.04 2.44
CA LYS A 34 -9.44 11.47 1.38
C LYS A 34 -8.80 10.16 1.80
N TYR A 35 -8.43 10.00 3.07
CA TYR A 35 -7.61 8.87 3.48
C TYR A 35 -8.32 7.88 4.37
N LEU A 36 -9.01 8.35 5.42
CA LEU A 36 -9.68 7.43 6.34
C LEU A 36 -10.98 6.89 5.76
N LYS A 37 -11.82 7.73 5.15
CA LYS A 37 -13.08 7.26 4.54
C LYS A 37 -12.84 6.30 3.39
N GLU A 38 -11.77 6.50 2.61
CA GLU A 38 -11.41 5.61 1.49
C GLU A 38 -11.04 4.19 1.94
N ILE A 39 -10.54 4.01 3.16
CA ILE A 39 -10.08 2.68 3.65
C ILE A 39 -11.01 2.06 4.70
N LEU A 40 -11.79 2.87 5.42
CA LEU A 40 -12.68 2.40 6.50
C LEU A 40 -14.17 2.48 6.14
N GLY A 41 -14.52 3.16 5.05
CA GLY A 41 -15.90 3.40 4.66
C GLY A 41 -16.58 4.52 5.47
N LEU A 42 -17.63 5.10 4.88
CA LEU A 42 -18.35 6.23 5.47
C LEU A 42 -19.10 5.83 6.75
N ASP A 43 -19.70 4.65 6.78
CA ASP A 43 -20.56 4.20 7.87
C ASP A 43 -19.75 3.96 9.15
N PHE A 44 -18.60 3.30 9.05
CA PHE A 44 -17.70 3.10 10.19
C PHE A 44 -17.15 4.43 10.72
N ILE A 45 -16.74 5.35 9.83
CA ILE A 45 -16.28 6.69 10.24
C ILE A 45 -17.39 7.48 10.92
N THR A 46 -18.64 7.30 10.52
CA THR A 46 -19.79 7.95 11.16
C THR A 46 -19.98 7.43 12.59
N ASP A 47 -19.93 6.10 12.78
CA ASP A 47 -19.99 5.49 14.11
C ASP A 47 -18.83 5.93 15.00
N LEU A 48 -17.61 5.96 14.46
CA LEU A 48 -16.41 6.41 15.17
C LEU A 48 -16.51 7.88 15.61
N ASN A 49 -17.12 8.73 14.77
CA ASN A 49 -17.41 10.12 15.10
C ASN A 49 -18.46 10.25 16.22
N VAL A 50 -19.52 9.44 16.19
CA VAL A 50 -20.54 9.41 17.25
C VAL A 50 -19.90 8.97 18.57
N TYR A 51 -19.10 7.91 18.53
CA TYR A 51 -18.32 7.40 19.66
C TYR A 51 -17.41 8.49 20.25
N ASN A 52 -16.62 9.16 19.42
CA ASN A 52 -15.71 10.23 19.86
C ASN A 52 -16.39 11.37 20.64
N VAL A 53 -17.68 11.63 20.40
CA VAL A 53 -18.44 12.70 21.08
C VAL A 53 -19.26 12.18 22.27
N GLN A 54 -19.79 10.96 22.20
CA GLN A 54 -20.85 10.50 23.10
C GLN A 54 -20.43 9.40 24.08
N SER A 55 -19.22 8.85 23.97
CA SER A 55 -18.83 7.67 24.73
C SER A 55 -18.79 7.89 26.24
N ALA A 56 -19.82 7.38 26.93
CA ALA A 56 -19.90 7.26 28.38
C ALA A 56 -19.39 5.89 28.89
N GLN A 57 -19.23 4.92 28.00
CA GLN A 57 -18.76 3.57 28.29
C GLN A 57 -17.49 3.30 27.48
N GLU A 58 -16.42 2.89 28.17
CA GLU A 58 -15.14 2.53 27.55
C GLU A 58 -15.33 1.33 26.63
N GLU A 59 -14.80 1.43 25.42
CA GLU A 59 -14.78 0.31 24.46
C GLU A 59 -13.35 0.20 23.91
N PRO A 60 -12.50 -0.64 24.53
CA PRO A 60 -11.05 -0.58 24.32
C PRO A 60 -10.60 -0.71 22.87
N LEU A 61 -11.29 -1.52 22.07
CA LEU A 61 -10.99 -1.69 20.64
C LEU A 61 -11.28 -0.40 19.86
N MET A 62 -12.43 0.22 20.13
CA MET A 62 -12.84 1.47 19.49
C MET A 62 -11.96 2.64 19.94
N ASP A 63 -11.61 2.71 21.23
CA ASP A 63 -10.68 3.69 21.78
C ASP A 63 -9.30 3.61 21.10
N LYS A 64 -8.82 2.38 20.89
CA LYS A 64 -7.54 2.14 20.21
C LYS A 64 -7.59 2.61 18.76
N VAL A 65 -8.61 2.21 18.00
CA VAL A 65 -8.78 2.63 16.60
C VAL A 65 -8.96 4.14 16.49
N LEU A 66 -9.75 4.76 17.36
CA LEU A 66 -9.93 6.20 17.42
C LEU A 66 -8.59 6.93 17.59
N GLY A 67 -7.76 6.49 18.54
CA GLY A 67 -6.41 7.04 18.74
C GLY A 67 -5.51 6.91 17.50
N MET A 68 -5.56 5.76 16.83
CA MET A 68 -4.78 5.50 15.62
C MET A 68 -5.28 6.36 14.44
N CYS A 69 -6.60 6.50 14.25
CA CYS A 69 -7.21 7.40 13.27
C CYS A 69 -6.81 8.86 13.51
N LYS A 70 -6.89 9.35 14.76
CA LYS A 70 -6.46 10.71 15.10
C LYS A 70 -4.98 10.92 14.82
N ARG A 71 -4.13 9.92 15.09
CA ARG A 71 -2.71 9.97 14.72
C ARG A 71 -2.56 10.11 13.21
N ALA A 72 -3.17 9.23 12.42
CA ALA A 72 -3.05 9.26 10.96
C ALA A 72 -3.51 10.60 10.37
N ILE A 73 -4.68 11.10 10.80
CA ILE A 73 -5.20 12.41 10.35
C ILE A 73 -4.22 13.54 10.68
N CYS A 74 -3.64 13.58 11.89
CA CYS A 74 -2.68 14.63 12.24
C CYS A 74 -1.53 14.70 11.23
N TYR A 75 -0.88 13.56 10.97
CA TYR A 75 0.27 13.51 10.07
C TYR A 75 -0.14 13.84 8.63
N LEU A 76 -1.27 13.32 8.14
CA LEU A 76 -1.74 13.54 6.77
C LEU A 76 -2.26 14.96 6.55
N ALA A 77 -2.90 15.57 7.55
CA ALA A 77 -3.35 16.97 7.48
C ALA A 77 -2.15 17.93 7.35
N TYR A 78 -1.06 17.69 8.09
CA TYR A 78 0.17 18.48 7.93
C TYR A 78 0.88 18.22 6.60
N PHE A 79 0.77 17.01 6.06
CA PHE A 79 1.27 16.71 4.71
C PHE A 79 0.48 17.47 3.63
N GLU A 80 -0.85 17.41 3.66
CA GLU A 80 -1.73 18.11 2.72
C GLU A 80 -1.60 19.64 2.83
N GLY A 81 -1.53 20.15 4.06
CA GLY A 81 -1.37 21.58 4.33
C GLY A 81 0.04 22.11 4.19
N PHE A 82 1.05 21.27 3.96
CA PHE A 82 2.46 21.63 4.14
C PHE A 82 2.88 22.91 3.41
N GLU A 83 2.42 23.08 2.18
CA GLU A 83 2.76 24.22 1.32
C GLU A 83 1.99 25.48 1.70
N LEU A 84 0.76 25.34 2.20
CA LEU A 84 -0.14 26.46 2.48
C LEU A 84 0.00 26.98 3.92
N LEU A 85 0.37 26.12 4.87
CA LEU A 85 0.53 26.50 6.28
C LEU A 85 1.64 27.55 6.50
N ASN A 86 2.62 27.60 5.59
CA ASN A 86 3.74 28.55 5.61
C ASN A 86 3.46 29.86 4.85
N ILE A 87 2.25 30.03 4.30
CA ILE A 87 1.85 31.17 3.47
C ILE A 87 0.72 31.95 4.14
N LYS A 88 0.74 33.27 3.97
CA LYS A 88 -0.37 34.19 4.25
C LYS A 88 -0.97 34.64 2.92
N ILE A 89 -2.27 34.46 2.78
CA ILE A 89 -3.05 34.97 1.65
C ILE A 89 -3.70 36.27 2.11
N THR A 90 -3.45 37.36 1.40
CA THR A 90 -4.00 38.69 1.69
C THR A 90 -4.53 39.31 0.39
N ASP A 91 -5.24 40.43 0.48
CA ASP A 91 -5.72 41.17 -0.71
C ASP A 91 -4.57 41.64 -1.62
N ALA A 92 -3.35 41.75 -1.09
CA ALA A 92 -2.13 42.08 -1.84
C ALA A 92 -1.45 40.86 -2.50
N GLY A 93 -1.97 39.65 -2.28
CA GLY A 93 -1.44 38.39 -2.83
C GLY A 93 -0.88 37.43 -1.77
N PHE A 94 0.01 36.54 -2.21
CA PHE A 94 0.63 35.49 -1.41
C PHE A 94 1.94 35.97 -0.79
N HIS A 95 2.06 35.86 0.53
CA HIS A 95 3.26 36.23 1.28
C HIS A 95 3.75 35.07 2.14
N ARG A 96 5.07 34.82 2.18
CA ARG A 96 5.65 33.87 3.13
C ARG A 96 5.58 34.44 4.54
N VAL A 97 5.31 33.58 5.52
CA VAL A 97 5.42 33.95 6.92
C VAL A 97 6.89 33.91 7.34
N GLU A 98 7.50 35.08 7.54
CA GLU A 98 8.82 35.22 8.14
C GLU A 98 8.74 36.18 9.33
N TYR A 99 9.36 35.82 10.45
CA TYR A 99 9.49 36.66 11.63
C TYR A 99 10.97 37.00 11.82
N ASP A 100 11.30 38.25 12.18
CA ASP A 100 12.69 38.74 12.30
C ASP A 100 13.58 37.91 13.25
N ALA A 101 12.97 37.21 14.23
CA ALA A 101 13.68 36.40 15.21
C ALA A 101 13.82 34.91 14.83
N ASP A 102 13.01 34.42 13.88
CA ASP A 102 12.94 33.00 13.54
C ASP A 102 13.62 32.73 12.19
N LYS A 103 14.55 31.77 12.19
CA LYS A 103 15.16 31.31 10.94
C LYS A 103 14.23 30.33 10.26
N SER A 104 13.90 30.61 9.00
CA SER A 104 13.24 29.64 8.13
C SER A 104 14.09 28.38 7.96
N LEU A 105 13.41 27.24 7.76
CA LEU A 105 14.06 25.98 7.44
C LEU A 105 14.77 26.05 6.08
N PHE A 106 15.84 25.27 5.93
CA PHE A 106 16.43 25.05 4.62
C PHE A 106 15.52 24.14 3.78
N GLY A 107 15.54 24.28 2.45
CA GLY A 107 14.65 23.51 1.57
C GLY A 107 14.76 21.98 1.72
N TYR A 108 15.95 21.45 2.01
CA TYR A 108 16.11 20.01 2.28
C TYR A 108 15.46 19.58 3.62
N GLN A 109 15.41 20.47 4.62
CA GLN A 109 14.73 20.21 5.88
C GLN A 109 13.21 20.24 5.70
N GLU A 110 12.69 21.21 4.94
CA GLU A 110 11.27 21.27 4.58
C GLU A 110 10.85 19.98 3.85
N ARG A 111 11.64 19.53 2.86
CA ARG A 111 11.41 18.27 2.14
C ARG A 111 11.39 17.05 3.07
N ASN A 112 12.42 16.90 3.90
CA ASN A 112 12.51 15.77 4.82
C ASN A 112 11.33 15.72 5.80
N ILE A 113 10.84 16.88 6.25
CA ILE A 113 9.67 16.95 7.13
C ILE A 113 8.39 16.61 6.38
N LYS A 114 8.19 17.12 5.16
CA LYS A 114 7.04 16.77 4.30
C LYS A 114 6.99 15.25 4.06
N ASP A 115 8.12 14.64 3.71
CA ASP A 115 8.24 13.19 3.51
C ASP A 115 7.97 12.41 4.81
N TYR A 116 8.43 12.93 5.95
CA TYR A 116 8.17 12.35 7.26
C TYR A 116 6.67 12.36 7.59
N PHE A 117 5.97 13.48 7.34
CA PHE A 117 4.53 13.57 7.54
C PHE A 117 3.77 12.58 6.66
N ALA A 118 4.10 12.51 5.36
CA ALA A 118 3.51 11.55 4.44
C ALA A 118 3.75 10.10 4.92
N THR A 119 5.02 9.71 5.08
CA THR A 119 5.39 8.34 5.42
C THR A 119 4.76 7.90 6.74
N THR A 120 4.82 8.76 7.78
CA THR A 120 4.25 8.44 9.09
C THR A 120 2.73 8.36 9.04
N GLY A 121 2.08 9.25 8.28
CA GLY A 121 0.63 9.25 8.09
C GLY A 121 0.13 7.99 7.39
N TYR A 122 0.70 7.63 6.24
CA TYR A 122 0.32 6.43 5.49
C TYR A 122 0.67 5.14 6.24
N ASN A 123 1.79 5.08 6.95
CA ASN A 123 2.09 3.91 7.78
C ASN A 123 1.13 3.79 8.98
N ALA A 124 0.65 4.91 9.52
CA ALA A 124 -0.41 4.86 10.53
C ALA A 124 -1.73 4.32 9.96
N LEU A 125 -2.06 4.58 8.69
CA LEU A 125 -3.19 3.93 8.02
C LEU A 125 -3.02 2.41 7.92
N GLU A 126 -1.80 1.94 7.62
CA GLU A 126 -1.50 0.50 7.62
C GLU A 126 -1.71 -0.12 9.00
N ASP A 127 -1.19 0.54 10.04
CA ASP A 127 -1.31 0.04 11.40
C ASP A 127 -2.79 -0.03 11.83
N ILE A 128 -3.63 0.92 11.40
CA ILE A 128 -5.08 0.88 11.66
C ILE A 128 -5.69 -0.38 11.05
N LEU A 129 -5.41 -0.63 9.77
CA LEU A 129 -5.98 -1.76 9.05
C LEU A 129 -5.50 -3.08 9.61
N GLU A 130 -4.19 -3.23 9.87
CA GLU A 130 -3.66 -4.44 10.51
C GLU A 130 -4.33 -4.71 11.87
N TYR A 131 -4.54 -3.65 12.66
CA TYR A 131 -5.23 -3.79 13.94
C TYR A 131 -6.69 -4.21 13.77
N MET A 132 -7.41 -3.63 12.82
CA MET A 132 -8.81 -3.96 12.57
C MET A 132 -8.96 -5.36 11.96
N GLU A 133 -8.10 -5.75 11.01
CA GLU A 133 -8.03 -7.10 10.42
C GLU A 133 -7.78 -8.16 11.50
N ALA A 134 -6.84 -7.91 12.41
CA ALA A 134 -6.52 -8.85 13.49
C ALA A 134 -7.65 -9.03 14.51
N ASN A 135 -8.68 -8.18 14.48
CA ASN A 135 -9.83 -8.22 15.38
C ASN A 135 -11.16 -8.24 14.61
N VAL A 136 -11.16 -8.59 13.32
CA VAL A 136 -12.31 -8.37 12.41
C VAL A 136 -13.60 -9.08 12.86
N ASP A 137 -13.47 -10.21 13.58
CA ASP A 137 -14.60 -10.98 14.11
C ASP A 137 -15.31 -10.28 15.28
N GLU A 138 -14.74 -9.21 15.83
CA GLU A 138 -15.34 -8.44 16.90
C GLU A 138 -16.49 -7.58 16.38
N SER A 139 -17.62 -7.61 17.09
CA SER A 139 -18.87 -6.95 16.65
C SER A 139 -18.74 -5.44 16.39
N VAL A 140 -17.73 -4.79 16.99
CA VAL A 140 -17.43 -3.37 16.80
C VAL A 140 -16.94 -3.06 15.37
N PHE A 141 -16.42 -4.07 14.66
CA PHE A 141 -15.88 -3.93 13.31
C PHE A 141 -16.77 -4.53 12.22
N SER A 142 -17.95 -5.10 12.55
CA SER A 142 -18.82 -5.75 11.55
C SER A 142 -19.19 -4.82 10.39
N LYS A 143 -19.51 -3.54 10.66
CA LYS A 143 -19.81 -2.58 9.59
C LYS A 143 -18.63 -2.33 8.64
N TRP A 144 -17.41 -2.42 9.14
CA TRP A 144 -16.22 -2.30 8.30
C TRP A 144 -15.94 -3.62 7.57
N ALA A 145 -16.09 -4.77 8.23
CA ALA A 145 -15.94 -6.08 7.61
C ALA A 145 -16.93 -6.31 6.45
N ASP A 146 -18.14 -5.74 6.56
CA ASP A 146 -19.18 -5.79 5.52
C ASP A 146 -19.01 -4.72 4.42
N SER A 147 -18.01 -3.83 4.54
CA SER A 147 -17.83 -2.71 3.62
C SER A 147 -17.13 -3.09 2.31
N ASP A 148 -17.45 -2.40 1.22
CA ASP A 148 -16.77 -2.54 -0.06
C ASP A 148 -15.27 -2.22 0.09
N GLU A 149 -14.91 -1.23 0.92
CA GLU A 149 -13.52 -0.83 1.17
C GLU A 149 -12.69 -1.96 1.78
N TYR A 150 -13.28 -2.80 2.62
CA TYR A 150 -12.61 -3.98 3.18
C TYR A 150 -12.40 -5.07 2.13
N GLN A 151 -13.44 -5.36 1.34
CA GLN A 151 -13.38 -6.36 0.28
C GLN A 151 -12.35 -5.98 -0.81
N GLU A 152 -12.31 -4.71 -1.20
CA GLU A 152 -11.35 -4.20 -2.17
C GLU A 152 -9.90 -4.37 -1.70
N GLN A 153 -9.63 -4.21 -0.40
CA GLN A 153 -8.27 -4.36 0.14
C GLN A 153 -7.81 -5.82 0.19
N ARG A 154 -8.75 -6.75 0.37
CA ARG A 154 -8.49 -8.19 0.45
C ARG A 154 -8.55 -8.91 -0.89
N GLN A 155 -8.92 -8.21 -1.96
CA GLN A 155 -9.06 -8.80 -3.28
C GLN A 155 -7.73 -9.31 -3.87
N TYR A 156 -6.56 -9.02 -3.30
CA TYR A 156 -5.24 -9.39 -3.82
C TYR A 156 -4.60 -10.54 -3.02
N PHE A 157 -3.72 -11.34 -3.65
CA PHE A 157 -3.02 -12.44 -2.95
C PHE A 157 -2.05 -11.94 -1.89
N ILE A 158 -1.42 -10.79 -2.13
CA ILE A 158 -0.68 -10.02 -1.13
C ILE A 158 -1.59 -8.87 -0.74
N LYS A 159 -2.03 -8.82 0.52
CA LYS A 159 -3.09 -7.91 0.98
C LYS A 159 -2.52 -6.61 1.54
N SER A 160 -1.34 -6.68 2.13
CA SER A 160 -0.73 -5.57 2.87
C SER A 160 0.69 -5.26 2.48
N SER A 161 1.14 -4.04 2.79
CA SER A 161 2.53 -3.62 2.59
C SER A 161 3.49 -4.42 3.48
N LYS A 162 3.02 -4.86 4.66
CA LYS A 162 3.79 -5.68 5.59
C LYS A 162 4.00 -7.09 5.04
N GLU A 163 2.97 -7.72 4.49
CA GLU A 163 3.09 -9.00 3.79
C GLU A 163 4.06 -8.90 2.62
N PHE A 164 3.90 -7.87 1.79
CA PHE A 164 4.82 -7.64 0.68
C PHE A 164 6.26 -7.49 1.16
N THR A 165 6.47 -6.76 2.27
CA THR A 165 7.81 -6.53 2.84
C THR A 165 8.48 -7.79 3.38
N LYS A 166 7.70 -8.79 3.84
CA LYS A 166 8.24 -10.10 4.24
C LYS A 166 8.98 -10.78 3.08
N ILE A 167 8.50 -10.57 1.85
CA ILE A 167 9.06 -11.14 0.62
C ILE A 167 10.13 -10.21 0.03
N TYR A 168 9.80 -8.91 -0.04
CA TYR A 168 10.65 -7.88 -0.63
C TYR A 168 10.96 -6.77 0.40
N LYS A 169 11.99 -7.03 1.21
CA LYS A 169 12.42 -6.15 2.32
C LYS A 169 12.65 -4.67 1.95
N PRO A 170 13.13 -4.31 0.74
CA PRO A 170 13.35 -2.91 0.40
C PRO A 170 12.10 -2.01 0.44
N LEU A 171 10.88 -2.58 0.42
CA LEU A 171 9.62 -1.82 0.56
C LEU A 171 9.45 -1.19 1.97
N LYS A 172 10.10 -1.78 2.99
CA LYS A 172 10.08 -1.33 4.39
C LYS A 172 8.69 -1.08 5.01
N GLY A 173 7.66 -1.80 4.57
CA GLY A 173 6.30 -1.69 5.09
C GLY A 173 5.65 -0.35 4.79
N SER A 174 6.08 0.35 3.73
CA SER A 174 5.45 1.62 3.36
C SER A 174 4.13 1.37 2.62
N ARG A 175 3.01 1.66 3.29
CA ARG A 175 1.68 1.57 2.66
C ARG A 175 1.55 2.49 1.46
N LEU A 176 2.14 3.67 1.53
CA LEU A 176 2.16 4.60 0.40
C LEU A 176 2.79 3.98 -0.85
N VAL A 177 3.93 3.31 -0.69
CA VAL A 177 4.58 2.63 -1.82
C VAL A 177 3.70 1.46 -2.30
N TYR A 178 3.12 0.71 -1.37
CA TYR A 178 2.21 -0.40 -1.69
C TYR A 178 0.99 0.04 -2.53
N LEU A 179 0.29 1.09 -2.12
CA LEU A 179 -0.86 1.64 -2.87
C LEU A 179 -0.47 2.06 -4.31
N ASN A 180 0.72 2.62 -4.49
CA ASN A 180 1.20 3.01 -5.82
C ASN A 180 1.52 1.81 -6.72
N ILE A 181 1.88 0.67 -6.15
CA ILE A 181 2.19 -0.55 -6.92
C ILE A 181 0.98 -1.47 -7.13
N LEU A 182 -0.19 -1.19 -6.54
CA LEU A 182 -1.39 -2.02 -6.68
C LEU A 182 -1.78 -2.26 -8.15
N SER A 183 -1.69 -1.23 -8.99
CA SER A 183 -1.94 -1.37 -10.43
C SER A 183 -0.97 -2.36 -11.09
N SER A 184 0.30 -2.34 -10.69
CA SER A 184 1.31 -3.28 -11.18
C SER A 184 1.13 -4.68 -10.59
N LEU A 185 0.61 -4.77 -9.37
CA LEU A 185 0.29 -6.03 -8.69
C LEU A 185 -0.85 -6.73 -9.40
N LYS A 186 -1.96 -6.01 -9.69
CA LYS A 186 -3.07 -6.53 -10.49
C LYS A 186 -2.60 -7.08 -11.84
N LEU A 187 -1.80 -6.30 -12.57
CA LEU A 187 -1.23 -6.74 -13.85
C LEU A 187 -0.31 -7.96 -13.73
N ALA A 188 0.36 -8.14 -12.59
CA ALA A 188 1.19 -9.32 -12.33
C ALA A 188 0.34 -10.55 -11.98
N GLU A 189 -0.73 -10.39 -11.21
CA GLU A 189 -1.71 -11.47 -11.00
C GLU A 189 -2.30 -11.94 -12.33
N ASP A 190 -2.83 -11.02 -13.13
CA ASP A 190 -3.54 -11.34 -14.36
C ASP A 190 -2.64 -11.93 -15.46
N PHE A 191 -1.44 -11.37 -15.66
CA PHE A 191 -0.60 -11.72 -16.81
C PHE A 191 0.55 -12.68 -16.49
N ASN A 192 0.91 -12.86 -15.23
CA ASN A 192 2.05 -13.70 -14.85
C ASN A 192 1.65 -14.87 -13.95
N ILE A 193 0.69 -14.70 -13.05
CA ILE A 193 0.27 -15.77 -12.13
C ILE A 193 -0.90 -16.57 -12.69
N LYS A 194 -1.98 -15.92 -13.14
CA LYS A 194 -3.17 -16.60 -13.67
C LYS A 194 -2.87 -17.59 -14.80
N PRO A 195 -1.96 -17.30 -15.77
CA PRO A 195 -1.62 -18.27 -16.81
C PRO A 195 -0.85 -19.50 -16.31
N VAL A 196 -0.20 -19.41 -15.14
CA VAL A 196 0.56 -20.52 -14.55
C VAL A 196 -0.35 -21.44 -13.73
N LEU A 197 -1.31 -20.86 -13.01
CA LEU A 197 -2.26 -21.64 -12.20
C LEU A 197 -3.41 -22.22 -13.01
N GLY A 198 -3.79 -21.59 -14.12
CA GLY A 198 -5.07 -21.82 -14.77
C GLY A 198 -6.20 -21.00 -14.15
N THR A 199 -7.28 -20.79 -14.90
CA THR A 199 -8.39 -19.92 -14.47
C THR A 199 -9.09 -20.45 -13.23
N GLU A 200 -9.41 -21.74 -13.20
CA GLU A 200 -10.19 -22.35 -12.11
C GLU A 200 -9.41 -22.34 -10.79
N LEU A 201 -8.19 -22.87 -10.76
CA LEU A 201 -7.35 -22.83 -9.56
C LEU A 201 -7.07 -21.39 -9.08
N PHE A 202 -6.84 -20.46 -10.02
CA PHE A 202 -6.66 -19.05 -9.66
C PHE A 202 -7.90 -18.52 -8.95
N ASP A 203 -9.09 -18.70 -9.53
CA ASP A 203 -10.33 -18.16 -8.98
C ASP A 203 -10.65 -18.82 -7.62
N THR A 204 -10.47 -20.14 -7.46
CA THR A 204 -10.57 -20.86 -6.17
C THR A 204 -9.63 -20.25 -5.12
N MET A 205 -8.37 -20.02 -5.48
CA MET A 205 -7.40 -19.41 -4.57
C MET A 205 -7.77 -17.98 -4.19
N LYS A 206 -8.39 -17.21 -5.09
CA LYS A 206 -8.88 -15.85 -4.76
C LYS A 206 -10.03 -15.91 -3.76
N GLU A 207 -10.99 -16.80 -3.96
CA GLU A 207 -12.13 -16.97 -3.06
C GLU A 207 -11.68 -17.35 -1.64
N LEU A 208 -10.83 -18.39 -1.51
CA LEU A 208 -10.27 -18.81 -0.21
C LEU A 208 -9.51 -17.70 0.51
N VAL A 209 -8.79 -16.86 -0.24
CA VAL A 209 -8.03 -15.74 0.32
C VAL A 209 -8.92 -14.57 0.72
N LEU A 210 -10.00 -14.32 -0.02
CA LEU A 210 -10.98 -13.28 0.24
C LEU A 210 -11.81 -13.62 1.47
N ASP A 211 -12.37 -14.83 1.53
CA ASP A 211 -13.23 -15.29 2.62
C ASP A 211 -12.43 -15.48 3.92
N GLY A 212 -11.13 -15.78 3.81
CA GLY A 212 -10.26 -16.06 4.96
C GLY A 212 -10.16 -17.54 5.31
N ASP A 213 -10.81 -18.40 4.51
CA ASP A 213 -10.87 -19.84 4.73
C ASP A 213 -9.55 -20.55 4.36
N ILE A 214 -8.59 -19.83 3.78
CA ILE A 214 -7.26 -20.37 3.46
C ILE A 214 -6.53 -20.96 4.67
N ASP A 215 -6.85 -20.50 5.88
CA ASP A 215 -6.25 -20.99 7.12
C ASP A 215 -6.94 -22.23 7.70
N GLU A 216 -8.07 -22.64 7.14
CA GLU A 216 -8.80 -23.83 7.55
C GLU A 216 -8.04 -25.13 7.26
N THR A 217 -8.28 -26.15 8.07
CA THR A 217 -7.55 -27.43 7.98
C THR A 217 -7.82 -28.15 6.65
N GLU A 218 -9.01 -27.96 6.09
CA GLU A 218 -9.44 -28.55 4.81
C GLU A 218 -8.66 -27.97 3.63
N ASN A 219 -8.21 -26.71 3.75
CA ASN A 219 -7.49 -25.97 2.70
C ASN A 219 -5.96 -26.03 2.86
N SER A 220 -5.44 -27.03 3.57
CA SER A 220 -4.01 -27.08 3.94
C SER A 220 -3.05 -27.12 2.74
N ASP A 221 -3.47 -27.65 1.60
CA ASP A 221 -2.63 -27.71 0.40
C ASP A 221 -2.63 -26.38 -0.37
N TYR A 222 -3.78 -25.70 -0.46
CA TYR A 222 -3.89 -24.32 -0.94
C TYR A 222 -3.07 -23.36 -0.09
N LYS A 223 -3.08 -23.53 1.24
CA LYS A 223 -2.25 -22.76 2.17
C LYS A 223 -0.75 -22.91 1.90
N LYS A 224 -0.28 -24.12 1.57
CA LYS A 224 1.13 -24.37 1.21
C LYS A 224 1.48 -23.80 -0.16
N LEU A 225 0.52 -23.70 -1.08
CA LEU A 225 0.69 -23.11 -2.41
C LEU A 225 0.86 -21.59 -2.36
N LEU A 226 0.12 -20.90 -1.48
CA LEU A 226 0.07 -19.44 -1.39
C LEU A 226 1.46 -18.75 -1.29
N PRO A 227 2.43 -19.22 -0.47
CA PRO A 227 3.78 -18.66 -0.45
C PRO A 227 4.51 -18.68 -1.80
N TYR A 228 4.30 -19.72 -2.62
CA TYR A 228 4.94 -19.82 -3.95
C TYR A 228 4.36 -18.78 -4.91
N ILE A 229 3.02 -18.63 -4.90
CA ILE A 229 2.31 -17.58 -5.64
C ILE A 229 2.82 -16.20 -5.22
N ASN A 230 2.82 -15.92 -3.92
CA ASN A 230 3.18 -14.62 -3.38
C ASN A 230 4.63 -14.24 -3.69
N ASN A 231 5.56 -15.20 -3.64
CA ASN A 231 6.96 -14.96 -4.00
C ASN A 231 7.11 -14.55 -5.47
N ALA A 232 6.51 -15.30 -6.41
CA ALA A 232 6.57 -14.93 -7.83
C ALA A 232 5.87 -13.57 -8.09
N LEU A 233 4.68 -13.38 -7.49
CA LEU A 233 3.86 -12.19 -7.66
C LEU A 233 4.59 -10.91 -7.19
N ALA A 234 5.22 -10.94 -6.01
CA ALA A 234 5.92 -9.79 -5.46
C ALA A 234 7.03 -9.30 -6.41
N TYR A 235 7.85 -10.21 -6.93
CA TYR A 235 8.96 -9.82 -7.82
C TYR A 235 8.48 -9.38 -9.21
N PHE A 236 7.43 -10.00 -9.77
CA PHE A 236 6.80 -9.47 -11.00
C PHE A 236 6.21 -8.08 -10.79
N THR A 237 5.58 -7.85 -9.65
CA THR A 237 5.03 -6.54 -9.28
C THR A 237 6.13 -5.49 -9.25
N ILE A 238 7.28 -5.77 -8.61
CA ILE A 238 8.42 -4.85 -8.59
C ILE A 238 8.99 -4.62 -9.98
N ALA A 239 9.14 -5.65 -10.81
CA ALA A 239 9.65 -5.51 -12.17
C ALA A 239 8.74 -4.59 -13.02
N LYS A 240 7.41 -4.79 -12.95
CA LYS A 240 6.44 -3.96 -13.65
C LYS A 240 6.43 -2.52 -13.09
N ALA A 241 6.36 -2.37 -11.78
CA ALA A 241 6.31 -1.06 -11.12
C ALA A 241 7.59 -0.25 -11.39
N ALA A 242 8.77 -0.88 -11.35
CA ALA A 242 10.03 -0.23 -11.67
C ALA A 242 10.07 0.22 -13.14
N GLY A 243 9.54 -0.61 -14.06
CA GLY A 243 9.47 -0.27 -15.48
C GLY A 243 8.51 0.87 -15.81
N THR A 244 7.39 0.99 -15.09
CA THR A 244 6.35 2.00 -15.36
C THR A 244 6.53 3.29 -14.56
N LEU A 245 6.83 3.19 -13.26
CA LEU A 245 6.91 4.32 -12.33
C LEU A 245 8.34 4.87 -12.16
N GLY A 246 9.35 4.10 -12.60
CA GLY A 246 10.77 4.35 -12.36
C GLY A 246 11.14 4.09 -10.91
N ALA A 247 12.19 3.30 -10.66
CA ALA A 247 12.58 2.87 -9.31
C ALA A 247 13.91 3.47 -8.87
N ASN A 248 13.96 3.92 -7.61
CA ASN A 248 15.15 4.40 -6.92
C ASN A 248 15.29 3.70 -5.56
N PHE A 249 16.48 3.19 -5.27
CA PHE A 249 16.82 2.76 -3.92
C PHE A 249 17.56 3.88 -3.18
N THR A 250 17.09 4.18 -1.99
CA THR A 250 17.75 5.06 -1.03
C THR A 250 18.08 4.30 0.25
N ASP A 251 18.82 4.92 1.15
CA ASP A 251 19.00 4.45 2.53
C ASP A 251 17.66 4.23 3.26
N LYS A 252 16.62 4.96 2.85
CA LYS A 252 15.25 4.84 3.34
C LYS A 252 14.43 3.72 2.69
N GLY A 253 14.87 3.08 1.60
CA GLY A 253 14.17 1.94 0.97
C GLY A 253 13.96 2.12 -0.54
N LEU A 254 13.03 1.35 -1.11
CA LEU A 254 12.60 1.48 -2.49
C LEU A 254 11.57 2.62 -2.61
N PHE A 255 11.83 3.55 -3.53
CA PHE A 255 10.93 4.65 -3.88
C PHE A 255 10.70 4.66 -5.39
N PHE A 256 9.53 5.14 -5.82
CA PHE A 256 9.21 5.32 -7.23
C PHE A 256 9.30 6.79 -7.65
N THR A 257 9.80 7.10 -8.85
CA THR A 257 10.02 8.50 -9.25
C THR A 257 8.76 9.28 -9.52
N SER A 258 7.70 8.62 -10.01
CA SER A 258 6.39 9.25 -10.19
C SER A 258 5.82 9.79 -8.86
N PHE A 259 6.21 9.20 -7.73
CA PHE A 259 5.80 9.62 -6.39
C PHE A 259 6.37 11.00 -5.99
N LEU A 260 7.54 11.37 -6.50
CA LEU A 260 8.20 12.66 -6.21
C LEU A 260 7.70 13.81 -7.12
N ALA A 261 6.85 13.50 -8.10
CA ALA A 261 6.40 14.46 -9.11
C ALA A 261 5.39 15.51 -8.59
N SER A 262 4.88 15.36 -7.37
CA SER A 262 4.13 16.42 -6.66
C SER A 262 5.07 17.51 -6.14
N GLY A 263 5.67 18.26 -7.08
CA GLY A 263 6.21 19.60 -6.86
C GLY A 263 7.71 19.82 -7.05
N TYR A 264 8.56 18.80 -7.15
CA TYR A 264 10.02 19.01 -7.11
C TYR A 264 10.78 18.41 -8.31
N LYS A 265 11.27 19.31 -9.19
CA LYS A 265 12.28 19.01 -10.21
C LYS A 265 13.68 19.24 -9.62
N ASP A 266 14.16 18.35 -8.76
CA ASP A 266 15.62 18.22 -8.60
C ASP A 266 16.16 17.36 -9.75
N LYS A 267 17.23 17.84 -10.39
CA LYS A 267 17.87 17.11 -11.51
C LYS A 267 18.55 15.81 -11.05
N ASP A 268 18.74 15.63 -9.75
CA ASP A 268 19.56 14.55 -9.18
C ASP A 268 18.77 13.30 -8.73
N GLU A 269 17.43 13.35 -8.69
CA GLU A 269 16.57 12.22 -8.28
C GLU A 269 15.79 11.57 -9.43
N ARG A 270 16.11 11.93 -10.69
CA ARG A 270 15.62 11.14 -11.83
C ARG A 270 16.16 9.73 -11.69
N SER A 271 15.26 8.75 -11.81
CA SER A 271 15.64 7.36 -11.86
C SER A 271 16.66 7.23 -12.98
N ASP A 272 17.86 6.80 -12.60
CA ASP A 272 18.90 6.51 -13.57
C ASP A 272 18.39 5.33 -14.39
N GLY A 273 18.18 5.55 -15.69
CA GLY A 273 17.61 4.55 -16.58
C GLY A 273 18.41 3.24 -16.56
N GLU A 274 19.71 3.29 -16.28
CA GLU A 274 20.53 2.09 -16.09
C GLU A 274 20.21 1.38 -14.77
N LYS A 275 20.07 2.13 -13.66
CA LYS A 275 19.68 1.55 -12.36
C LYS A 275 18.28 0.94 -12.42
N THR A 276 17.31 1.63 -13.01
CA THR A 276 15.96 1.08 -13.15
C THR A 276 15.96 -0.16 -14.03
N LYS A 277 16.72 -0.20 -15.14
CA LYS A 277 16.90 -1.43 -15.93
C LYS A 277 17.52 -2.56 -15.11
N ALA A 278 18.53 -2.28 -14.29
CA ALA A 278 19.14 -3.29 -13.43
C ALA A 278 18.15 -3.85 -12.41
N ILE A 279 17.30 -3.00 -11.83
CA ILE A 279 16.22 -3.40 -10.91
C ILE A 279 15.21 -4.29 -11.64
N VAL A 280 14.74 -3.86 -12.81
CA VAL A 280 13.78 -4.62 -13.61
C VAL A 280 14.36 -5.99 -13.95
N ASN A 281 15.57 -6.05 -14.49
CA ASN A 281 16.21 -7.32 -14.87
C ASN A 281 16.38 -8.25 -13.67
N SER A 282 16.93 -7.74 -12.55
CA SER A 282 17.13 -8.55 -11.34
C SER A 282 15.80 -9.04 -10.75
N ALA A 283 14.77 -8.20 -10.72
CA ALA A 283 13.45 -8.58 -10.25
C ALA A 283 12.80 -9.61 -11.19
N THR A 284 12.91 -9.44 -12.52
CA THR A 284 12.40 -10.40 -13.51
C THR A 284 13.10 -11.76 -13.41
N GLU A 285 14.43 -11.80 -13.33
CA GLU A 285 15.19 -13.04 -13.15
C GLU A 285 14.79 -13.77 -11.87
N THR A 286 14.56 -13.02 -10.78
CA THR A 286 14.13 -13.59 -9.50
C THR A 286 12.69 -14.09 -9.58
N ALA A 287 11.79 -13.34 -10.25
CA ALA A 287 10.41 -13.75 -10.49
C ALA A 287 10.33 -15.07 -11.27
N ILE A 288 11.12 -15.20 -12.35
CA ILE A 288 11.18 -16.42 -13.16
C ILE A 288 11.57 -17.64 -12.31
N LYS A 289 12.59 -17.52 -11.46
CA LYS A 289 12.99 -18.62 -10.56
C LYS A 289 11.90 -19.01 -9.57
N TYR A 290 11.15 -18.05 -9.05
CA TYR A 290 10.01 -18.35 -8.19
C TYR A 290 8.84 -18.95 -8.96
N THR A 291 8.65 -18.59 -10.24
CA THR A 291 7.68 -19.24 -11.13
C THR A 291 8.07 -20.68 -11.41
N GLU A 292 9.34 -20.98 -11.68
CA GLU A 292 9.83 -22.36 -11.84
C GLU A 292 9.59 -23.19 -10.57
N ALA A 293 9.85 -22.60 -9.39
CA ALA A 293 9.57 -23.25 -8.11
C ALA A 293 8.06 -23.45 -7.87
N LEU A 294 7.22 -22.50 -8.27
CA LEU A 294 5.77 -22.61 -8.23
C LEU A 294 5.29 -23.75 -9.14
N GLN A 295 5.78 -23.83 -10.38
CA GLN A 295 5.44 -24.90 -11.32
C GLN A 295 5.86 -26.26 -10.80
N THR A 296 7.10 -26.38 -10.32
CA THR A 296 7.59 -27.62 -9.71
C THR A 296 6.68 -28.07 -8.55
N TYR A 297 6.25 -27.14 -7.70
CA TYR A 297 5.34 -27.46 -6.60
C TYR A 297 3.96 -27.91 -7.10
N LEU A 298 3.41 -27.26 -8.12
CA LEU A 298 2.13 -27.63 -8.72
C LEU A 298 2.19 -29.04 -9.33
N ASP A 299 3.25 -29.34 -10.08
CA ASP A 299 3.45 -30.63 -10.73
C ASP A 299 3.65 -31.75 -9.70
N ASP A 300 4.42 -31.50 -8.62
CA ASP A 300 4.63 -32.44 -7.52
C ASP A 300 3.37 -32.73 -6.68
N ASN A 301 2.37 -31.84 -6.73
CA ASN A 301 1.15 -31.91 -5.90
C ASN A 301 -0.14 -31.97 -6.73
N ILE A 302 -0.03 -32.40 -8.00
CA ILE A 302 -1.15 -32.48 -8.94
C ILE A 302 -2.35 -33.28 -8.38
N ASP A 303 -2.09 -34.39 -7.68
CA ASP A 303 -3.12 -35.24 -7.11
C ASP A 303 -3.97 -34.53 -6.03
N ASN A 304 -3.42 -33.46 -5.43
CA ASN A 304 -4.08 -32.67 -4.38
C ASN A 304 -4.71 -31.38 -4.94
N LEU A 305 -4.53 -31.09 -6.24
CA LEU A 305 -4.99 -29.86 -6.90
C LEU A 305 -5.76 -30.25 -8.19
N PRO A 306 -7.00 -30.75 -8.06
CA PRO A 306 -7.77 -31.25 -9.22
C PRO A 306 -7.99 -30.18 -10.29
N GLU A 307 -8.17 -28.91 -9.91
CA GLU A 307 -8.33 -27.78 -10.84
C GLU A 307 -7.07 -27.55 -11.69
N TYR A 308 -5.88 -27.83 -11.14
CA TYR A 308 -4.63 -27.76 -11.89
C TYR A 308 -4.46 -28.97 -12.81
N ALA A 309 -4.84 -30.16 -12.36
CA ALA A 309 -4.83 -31.37 -13.18
C ALA A 309 -5.72 -31.20 -14.42
N ASP A 310 -6.91 -30.64 -14.25
CA ASP A 310 -7.84 -30.33 -15.35
C ASP A 310 -7.28 -29.25 -16.29
N PHE A 311 -6.54 -28.29 -15.77
CA PHE A 311 -5.91 -27.23 -16.56
C PHE A 311 -4.79 -27.76 -17.47
N ILE A 312 -3.90 -28.62 -16.98
CA ILE A 312 -2.79 -29.16 -17.78
C ILE A 312 -3.26 -30.24 -18.77
N GLY A 313 -4.33 -30.99 -18.43
CA GLY A 313 -4.84 -32.09 -19.25
C GLY A 313 -3.87 -33.28 -19.34
N ASP A 314 -4.17 -34.22 -20.25
CA ASP A 314 -3.36 -35.46 -20.45
C ASP A 314 -2.00 -35.22 -21.14
N ASP A 315 -1.74 -34.00 -21.65
CA ASP A 315 -0.46 -33.64 -22.29
C ASP A 315 0.43 -32.89 -21.28
N ASP A 316 1.30 -33.64 -20.62
CA ASP A 316 2.35 -33.24 -19.67
C ASP A 316 3.46 -32.39 -20.34
N THR A 317 3.07 -31.34 -21.06
CA THR A 317 4.00 -30.33 -21.56
C THR A 317 4.02 -29.18 -20.56
N THR A 318 4.95 -29.28 -19.61
CA THR A 318 5.42 -28.18 -18.76
C THR A 318 5.26 -26.84 -19.49
N PHE A 319 4.33 -26.00 -19.01
CA PHE A 319 4.16 -24.65 -19.52
C PHE A 319 5.48 -23.92 -19.30
N ASN A 320 6.28 -23.73 -20.35
CA ASN A 320 7.54 -23.03 -20.27
C ASN A 320 7.30 -21.56 -20.65
N PRO A 321 7.20 -20.62 -19.70
CA PRO A 321 7.14 -19.19 -19.99
C PRO A 321 8.52 -18.66 -20.42
N SER A 322 9.23 -19.40 -21.26
CA SER A 322 10.41 -18.92 -21.95
C SER A 322 9.96 -17.79 -22.86
N PHE A 323 10.23 -16.57 -22.43
CA PHE A 323 10.29 -15.41 -23.32
C PHE A 323 11.49 -15.59 -24.25
N ASP A 324 11.38 -16.53 -25.20
CA ASP A 324 12.35 -16.68 -26.25
C ASP A 324 12.30 -15.46 -27.16
N ASN A 325 13.18 -14.49 -26.86
CA ASN A 325 13.35 -13.28 -27.63
C ASN A 325 14.48 -13.43 -28.67
N THR A 326 14.92 -14.66 -28.98
CA THR A 326 16.02 -14.89 -29.92
C THR A 326 15.59 -14.85 -31.39
N ASP A 327 14.29 -14.85 -31.69
CA ASP A 327 13.79 -14.97 -33.06
C ASP A 327 13.15 -13.68 -33.63
N ARG A 328 13.81 -12.54 -33.43
CA ARG A 328 13.52 -11.33 -34.23
C ARG A 328 14.02 -11.54 -35.67
N LYS A 329 13.22 -12.23 -36.49
CA LYS A 329 13.32 -12.09 -37.95
C LYS A 329 12.93 -10.67 -38.32
N ILE A 330 13.93 -9.86 -38.61
CA ILE A 330 13.80 -8.62 -39.37
C ILE A 330 13.22 -9.02 -40.72
N ILE A 331 11.92 -8.79 -40.93
CA ILE A 331 11.34 -8.85 -42.28
C ILE A 331 11.68 -7.51 -42.93
N ILE A 332 12.74 -7.51 -43.74
CA ILE A 332 12.96 -6.50 -44.76
C ILE A 332 12.10 -6.93 -45.95
N THR A 333 11.07 -6.15 -46.26
CA THR A 333 10.54 -5.98 -47.62
C THR A 333 9.96 -4.59 -47.75
#